data_AF-A0AAW2X2G1-F1
#
_entry.id   AF-A0AAW2X2G1-F1
#
_cell.length_a   1.000
_cell.length_b   1.000
_cell.length_c   1.000
_cell.angle_alpha   90.00
_cell.angle_beta   90.00
_cell.angle_gamma   90.00
#
_symmetry.space_group_name_H-M   'P 1'
#
loop_
_entity.id
_entity.type
_entity.pdbx_description
1 polymer ?
#
loop_
_entity_poly.entity_id
_entity_poly.type
_entity_poly.pdbx_seq_one_letter_code
_entity_poly.pdbx_strand_id
1 'polypeptide(L)'
;MLRFLAERSTTLEGAKRLKLEKRAARFVILNGELYKKTHQGPLLKCLDKEESEYVMNEIHEGSCVNHAGGKLLANKIVRRGYFWPTLMEDTKSFARKCEKCQNYSNRIHTPVAQLEVIKAANPFDKWGTDVVGSFPQGKGQKNFMIVVVEYFSKWIEAGYSANH
;
A
#
# COMPACT_ATOMS: atom_id res chain seq x y z
N MET A 1 3.14 -10.30 32.54
CA MET A 1 3.12 -8.82 32.38
C MET A 1 1.99 -8.21 33.19
N LEU A 2 0.72 -8.58 32.94
CA LEU A 2 -0.43 -8.12 33.72
C LEU A 2 -0.28 -8.39 35.23
N ARG A 3 0.06 -9.64 35.61
CA ARG A 3 0.35 -10.01 37.00
C ARG A 3 1.41 -9.14 37.68
N PHE A 4 2.51 -8.85 36.97
CA PHE A 4 3.57 -7.97 37.47
C PHE A 4 3.11 -6.52 37.62
N LEU A 5 2.25 -6.03 36.73
CA LEU A 5 1.70 -4.67 36.80
C LEU A 5 0.66 -4.53 37.91
N ALA A 6 -0.13 -5.57 38.18
CA ALA A 6 -1.17 -5.58 39.21
C ALA A 6 -0.60 -5.82 40.61
N GLU A 7 0.29 -6.81 40.76
CA GLU A 7 0.75 -7.29 42.07
C GLU A 7 2.15 -6.75 42.44
N ARG A 8 2.85 -6.08 41.51
CA ARG A 8 4.28 -5.75 41.62
C ARG A 8 5.17 -6.94 42.02
N SER A 9 4.71 -8.17 41.73
CA SER A 9 5.36 -9.41 42.09
C SER A 9 5.91 -10.12 40.85
N THR A 10 7.11 -10.68 40.95
CA THR A 10 7.72 -11.50 39.89
C THR A 10 8.75 -12.43 40.50
N THR A 11 8.87 -13.65 39.94
CA THR A 11 9.91 -14.63 40.30
C THR A 11 11.22 -14.40 39.53
N LEU A 12 11.25 -13.40 38.65
CA LEU A 12 12.45 -13.05 37.89
C LEU A 12 13.43 -12.26 38.75
N GLU A 13 14.72 -12.54 38.58
CA GLU A 13 15.82 -11.85 39.29
C GLU A 13 16.80 -11.15 38.34
N GLY A 14 17.64 -10.28 38.93
CA GLY A 14 18.74 -9.60 38.27
C GLY A 14 18.35 -8.88 36.98
N ALA A 15 19.11 -9.12 35.90
CA ALA A 15 18.90 -8.47 34.62
C ALA A 15 17.52 -8.75 33.97
N LYS A 16 16.93 -9.93 34.23
CA LYS A 16 15.59 -10.28 33.69
C LYS A 16 14.50 -9.46 34.37
N ARG A 17 14.60 -9.26 35.68
CA ARG A 17 13.70 -8.38 36.45
C ARG A 17 13.80 -6.93 35.98
N LEU A 18 15.01 -6.40 35.88
CA LEU A 18 15.27 -5.05 35.36
C LEU A 18 14.68 -4.84 33.95
N LYS A 19 14.80 -5.84 33.06
CA LYS A 19 14.19 -5.78 31.72
C LYS A 19 12.66 -5.75 31.79
N LEU A 20 12.05 -6.54 32.67
CA LEU A 20 10.60 -6.54 32.87
C LEU A 20 10.12 -5.21 33.44
N GLU A 21 10.78 -4.68 34.46
CA GLU A 21 10.49 -3.38 35.09
C GLU A 21 10.53 -2.25 34.05
N LYS A 22 11.61 -2.17 33.25
CA LYS A 22 11.74 -1.18 32.17
C LYS A 22 10.62 -1.30 31.13
N ARG A 23 10.20 -2.52 30.77
CA ARG A 23 9.10 -2.73 29.83
C ARG A 23 7.75 -2.34 30.45
N ALA A 24 7.52 -2.73 31.69
CA ALA A 24 6.30 -2.50 32.46
C ALA A 24 6.06 -1.01 32.73
N ALA A 25 7.11 -0.22 32.93
CA ALA A 25 7.01 1.24 33.14
C ALA A 25 6.23 1.97 32.02
N ARG A 26 6.20 1.38 30.81
CA ARG A 26 5.45 1.89 29.65
C ARG A 26 3.96 1.55 29.66
N PHE A 27 3.45 0.90 30.70
CA PHE A 27 2.07 0.48 30.81
C PHE A 27 1.45 0.95 32.13
N VAL A 28 0.12 0.98 32.17
CA VAL A 28 -0.68 1.31 33.35
C VAL A 28 -1.98 0.52 33.29
N ILE A 29 -2.54 0.16 34.46
CA ILE A 29 -3.86 -0.43 34.56
C ILE A 29 -4.83 0.66 35.03
N LEU A 30 -5.92 0.86 34.30
CA LEU A 30 -7.00 1.79 34.65
C LEU A 30 -8.33 1.05 34.56
N ASN A 31 -9.11 1.08 35.64
CA ASN A 31 -10.42 0.40 35.71
C ASN A 31 -10.37 -1.10 35.33
N GLY A 32 -9.27 -1.79 35.67
CA GLY A 32 -9.07 -3.20 35.32
C GLY A 32 -8.56 -3.45 33.89
N GLU A 33 -8.47 -2.42 33.05
CA GLU A 33 -7.98 -2.54 31.68
C GLU A 33 -6.50 -2.10 31.56
N LEU A 34 -5.75 -2.74 30.67
CA LEU A 34 -4.35 -2.42 30.42
C LEU A 34 -4.22 -1.34 29.35
N TYR A 35 -3.38 -0.34 29.62
CA TYR A 35 -3.04 0.71 28.67
C TYR A 35 -1.54 0.84 28.48
N LYS A 36 -1.13 1.20 27.25
CA LYS A 36 0.24 1.59 26.93
C LYS A 36 0.38 3.11 26.94
N LYS A 37 1.40 3.59 27.64
CA LYS A 37 1.83 4.99 27.65
C LYS A 37 2.52 5.33 26.33
N THR A 38 2.12 6.45 25.74
CA THR A 38 2.83 7.08 24.63
C THR A 38 3.74 8.19 25.16
N HIS A 39 4.69 8.68 24.35
CA HIS A 39 5.68 9.65 24.84
C HIS A 39 5.07 11.02 25.21
N GLN A 40 4.07 11.47 24.45
CA GLN A 40 3.40 12.77 24.63
C GLN A 40 1.91 12.72 24.21
N GLY A 41 1.33 11.53 24.05
CA GLY A 41 -0.01 11.36 23.50
C GLY A 41 -0.98 10.69 24.47
N PRO A 42 -2.20 10.35 24.00
CA PRO A 42 -3.16 9.60 24.80
C PRO A 42 -2.64 8.20 25.15
N LEU A 43 -3.24 7.61 26.17
CA LEU A 43 -3.07 6.20 26.50
C LEU A 43 -3.70 5.34 25.41
N LEU A 44 -3.02 4.26 25.03
CA LEU A 44 -3.56 3.29 24.06
C LEU A 44 -4.11 2.09 24.81
N LYS A 45 -5.39 1.75 24.64
CA LYS A 45 -5.99 0.54 25.20
C LYS A 45 -5.28 -0.67 24.60
N CYS A 46 -4.77 -1.54 25.46
CA CYS A 46 -4.19 -2.80 25.05
C CYS A 46 -5.31 -3.78 24.76
N LEU A 47 -5.36 -4.28 23.53
CA LEU A 47 -6.35 -5.27 23.12
C LEU A 47 -5.81 -6.69 23.31
N ASP A 48 -6.71 -7.60 23.63
CA ASP A 48 -6.44 -9.03 23.50
C ASP A 48 -6.50 -9.48 22.03
N LYS A 49 -6.35 -10.78 21.81
CA LYS A 49 -6.33 -11.35 20.46
C LYS A 49 -7.67 -11.17 19.74
N GLU A 50 -8.78 -11.47 20.40
CA GLU A 50 -10.12 -11.46 19.81
C GLU A 50 -10.54 -10.01 19.48
N GLU A 51 -10.32 -9.09 20.43
CA GLU A 51 -10.54 -7.65 20.22
C GLU A 51 -9.64 -7.11 19.08
N SER A 52 -8.37 -7.53 19.03
CA SER A 52 -7.44 -7.07 17.99
C SER A 52 -7.86 -7.52 16.58
N GLU A 53 -8.36 -8.75 16.45
CA GLU A 53 -8.84 -9.29 15.19
C GLU A 53 -10.10 -8.56 14.73
N TYR A 54 -11.03 -8.30 15.64
CA TYR A 54 -12.23 -7.51 15.37
C TYR A 54 -11.87 -6.09 14.89
N VAL A 55 -11.02 -5.38 15.64
CA VAL A 55 -10.59 -4.00 15.29
C VAL A 55 -9.82 -3.96 13.96
N MET A 56 -8.99 -4.97 13.67
CA MET A 56 -8.32 -5.07 12.38
C MET A 56 -9.33 -5.21 11.24
N ASN A 57 -10.31 -6.10 11.35
CA ASN A 57 -11.35 -6.28 10.34
C ASN A 57 -12.17 -5.01 10.13
N GLU A 58 -12.72 -4.42 11.20
CA GLU A 58 -13.58 -3.23 11.10
C GLU A 58 -12.86 -2.05 10.43
N ILE A 59 -11.65 -1.73 10.89
CA ILE A 59 -10.88 -0.62 10.33
C ILE A 59 -10.43 -0.93 8.90
N HIS A 60 -10.09 -2.19 8.61
CA HIS A 60 -9.66 -2.59 7.28
C HIS A 60 -10.80 -2.55 6.27
N GLU A 61 -11.97 -3.10 6.56
CA GLU A 61 -13.13 -3.10 5.67
C GLU A 61 -13.56 -1.67 5.33
N GLY A 62 -13.69 -0.81 6.35
CA GLY A 62 -13.97 0.62 6.14
C GLY A 62 -12.86 1.38 5.40
N SER A 63 -11.64 0.83 5.33
CA SER A 63 -10.48 1.43 4.67
C SER A 63 -10.07 0.74 3.36
N CYS A 64 -10.76 -0.35 2.98
CA CYS A 64 -10.36 -1.20 1.87
C CYS A 64 -10.36 -0.42 0.54
N VAL A 65 -11.15 0.65 0.47
CA VAL A 65 -11.22 1.63 -0.64
C VAL A 65 -9.88 2.34 -0.90
N ASN A 66 -9.03 2.50 0.11
CA ASN A 66 -7.74 3.19 0.01
C ASN A 66 -6.54 2.24 0.02
N HIS A 67 -6.76 0.92 -0.13
CA HIS A 67 -5.74 -0.13 -0.16
C HIS A 67 -4.59 0.08 0.84
N ALA A 68 -4.95 0.39 2.09
CA ALA A 68 -4.01 0.72 3.13
C ALA A 68 -3.12 -0.50 3.44
N GLY A 69 -1.86 -0.47 2.99
CA GLY A 69 -0.87 -1.48 3.38
C GLY A 69 -0.73 -1.59 4.91
N GLY A 70 -0.19 -2.70 5.41
CA GLY A 70 -0.20 -3.02 6.85
C GLY A 70 0.34 -1.92 7.79
N LYS A 71 1.31 -1.11 7.32
CA LYS A 71 1.82 0.06 8.07
C LYS A 71 0.77 1.15 8.25
N LEU A 72 -0.03 1.44 7.21
CA LEU A 72 -1.11 2.43 7.28
C LEU A 72 -2.24 1.93 8.19
N LEU A 73 -2.57 0.64 8.11
CA LEU A 73 -3.55 0.01 9.01
C LEU A 73 -3.11 0.12 10.48
N ALA A 74 -1.86 -0.23 10.80
CA ALA A 74 -1.31 -0.06 12.15
C ALA A 74 -1.40 1.39 12.64
N ASN A 75 -1.05 2.36 11.80
CA ASN A 75 -1.15 3.77 12.16
C ASN A 75 -2.59 4.21 12.44
N LYS A 76 -3.58 3.71 11.68
CA LYS A 76 -5.01 3.98 11.94
C LYS A 76 -5.46 3.39 13.26
N ILE A 77 -5.07 2.16 13.56
CA ILE A 77 -5.38 1.49 14.84
C ILE A 77 -4.80 2.28 16.03
N VAL A 78 -3.54 2.73 15.94
CA VAL A 78 -2.93 3.58 16.97
C VAL A 78 -3.67 4.91 17.11
N ARG A 79 -4.07 5.54 16.00
CA ARG A 79 -4.87 6.79 16.03
C ARG A 79 -6.25 6.60 16.65
N ARG A 80 -6.84 5.41 16.55
CA ARG A 80 -8.08 5.04 17.24
C ARG A 80 -7.88 4.75 18.73
N GLY A 81 -6.64 4.74 19.21
CA GLY A 81 -6.33 4.56 20.62
C GLY A 81 -6.05 3.11 21.02
N TYR A 82 -5.74 2.22 20.07
CA TYR A 82 -5.52 0.80 20.36
C TYR A 82 -4.06 0.37 20.19
N PHE A 83 -3.66 -0.66 20.93
CA PHE A 83 -2.32 -1.24 20.85
C PHE A 83 -2.31 -2.72 21.20
N TRP A 84 -1.39 -3.47 20.61
CA TRP A 84 -0.91 -4.75 21.12
C TRP A 84 0.54 -4.98 20.66
N PRO A 85 1.31 -5.86 21.32
CA PRO A 85 2.75 -5.98 21.08
C PRO A 85 3.14 -6.31 19.63
N THR A 86 2.33 -7.11 18.94
CA THR A 86 2.56 -7.60 17.57
C THR A 86 1.81 -6.80 16.50
N LEU A 87 1.20 -5.67 16.86
CA LEU A 87 0.38 -4.82 15.97
C LEU A 87 0.94 -4.65 14.56
N MET A 88 2.21 -4.29 14.44
CA MET A 88 2.81 -4.04 13.12
C MET A 88 2.97 -5.31 12.27
N GLU A 89 3.26 -6.45 12.90
CA GLU A 89 3.41 -7.73 12.20
C GLU A 89 2.04 -8.27 11.79
N ASP A 90 1.07 -8.20 12.71
CA ASP A 90 -0.27 -8.69 12.49
C ASP A 90 -0.97 -7.89 11.38
N THR A 91 -0.86 -6.56 11.37
CA THR A 91 -1.47 -5.74 10.31
C THR A 91 -0.81 -5.94 8.95
N LYS A 92 0.49 -6.22 8.90
CA LYS A 92 1.19 -6.59 7.65
C LYS A 92 0.72 -7.95 7.14
N SER A 93 0.69 -8.95 8.02
CA SER A 93 0.22 -10.30 7.69
C SER A 93 -1.23 -10.27 7.21
N PHE A 94 -2.08 -9.50 7.90
CA PHE A 94 -3.47 -9.29 7.57
C PHE A 94 -3.65 -8.65 6.19
N ALA A 95 -3.00 -7.50 5.94
CA ALA A 95 -3.06 -6.81 4.65
C ALA A 95 -2.52 -7.68 3.50
N ARG A 96 -1.50 -8.52 3.77
CA ARG A 96 -0.95 -9.45 2.78
C ARG A 96 -1.94 -10.55 2.40
N LYS A 97 -2.83 -10.97 3.30
CA LYS A 97 -3.84 -12.01 3.03
C LYS A 97 -5.10 -11.47 2.36
N CYS A 98 -5.31 -10.15 2.34
CA CYS A 98 -6.48 -9.54 1.73
C CYS A 98 -6.39 -9.57 0.19
N GLU A 99 -7.28 -10.33 -0.43
CA GLU A 99 -7.36 -10.48 -1.89
C GLU A 99 -7.57 -9.14 -2.62
N LYS A 100 -8.48 -8.29 -2.10
CA LYS A 100 -8.71 -6.95 -2.66
C LYS A 100 -7.43 -6.11 -2.61
N CYS A 101 -6.70 -6.12 -1.50
CA CYS A 101 -5.42 -5.42 -1.42
C CYS A 101 -4.37 -6.00 -2.37
N GLN A 102 -4.34 -7.32 -2.59
CA GLN A 102 -3.41 -7.93 -3.54
C GLN A 102 -3.70 -7.51 -4.98
N ASN A 103 -4.96 -7.58 -5.41
CA ASN A 103 -5.38 -7.30 -6.78
C ASN A 103 -5.21 -5.84 -7.19
N TYR A 104 -5.46 -4.92 -6.26
CA TYR A 104 -5.45 -3.47 -6.52
C TYR A 104 -4.22 -2.74 -5.97
N SER A 105 -3.27 -3.46 -5.36
CA SER A 105 -2.00 -2.82 -4.95
C SER A 105 -1.21 -2.38 -6.19
N ASN A 106 -0.68 -1.15 -6.16
CA ASN A 106 0.22 -0.70 -7.21
C ASN A 106 1.43 -1.65 -7.26
N ARG A 107 1.56 -2.42 -8.35
CA ARG A 107 2.74 -3.24 -8.63
C ARG A 107 3.87 -2.32 -9.10
N ILE A 108 4.42 -1.52 -8.18
CA ILE A 108 5.52 -0.57 -8.45
C ILE A 108 6.81 -1.30 -8.88
N HIS A 109 6.92 -2.59 -8.56
CA HIS A 109 8.11 -3.42 -8.81
C HIS A 109 7.91 -4.45 -9.93
N THR A 110 6.96 -4.26 -10.84
CA THR A 110 7.04 -5.02 -12.09
C THR A 110 8.25 -4.50 -12.86
N PRO A 111 9.28 -5.33 -13.16
CA PRO A 111 10.36 -4.89 -14.01
C PRO A 111 9.75 -4.42 -15.33
N VAL A 112 10.07 -3.19 -15.71
CA VAL A 112 9.71 -2.67 -17.03
C VAL A 112 10.27 -3.69 -18.02
N ALA A 113 9.39 -4.28 -18.84
CA ALA A 113 9.84 -5.20 -19.89
C ALA A 113 10.96 -4.52 -20.67
N GLN A 114 12.07 -5.21 -20.92
CA GLN A 114 13.17 -4.64 -21.69
C GLN A 114 12.63 -4.25 -23.07
N LEU A 115 12.54 -2.94 -23.33
CA LEU A 115 12.17 -2.41 -24.63
C LEU A 115 13.37 -2.57 -25.55
N GLU A 116 13.29 -3.50 -26.50
CA GLU A 116 14.28 -3.57 -27.57
C GLU A 116 14.05 -2.44 -28.57
N VAL A 117 15.12 -1.69 -28.88
CA VAL A 117 15.05 -0.68 -29.94
C VAL A 117 14.88 -1.38 -31.28
N ILE A 118 13.85 -0.99 -32.02
CA ILE A 118 13.61 -1.51 -33.37
C ILE A 118 14.76 -1.05 -34.27
N LYS A 119 15.65 -1.97 -34.64
CA LYS A 119 16.71 -1.73 -35.63
C LYS A 119 16.16 -1.90 -37.05
N ALA A 120 16.32 -0.89 -37.90
CA ALA A 120 16.13 -0.96 -39.36
C ALA A 120 17.51 -0.75 -40.00
N ALA A 121 17.91 -1.61 -40.96
CA ALA A 121 19.24 -1.56 -41.56
C ALA A 121 19.25 -0.81 -42.89
N ASN A 122 18.11 -0.78 -43.58
CA ASN A 122 17.91 -0.12 -44.86
C ASN A 122 16.59 0.69 -44.86
N PRO A 123 16.46 1.67 -45.76
CA PRO A 123 15.19 2.36 -45.99
C PRO A 123 14.07 1.36 -46.32
N PHE A 124 12.90 1.54 -45.72
CA PHE A 124 11.68 0.74 -45.91
C PHE A 124 11.72 -0.69 -45.36
N ASP A 125 12.77 -1.08 -44.62
CA ASP A 125 12.83 -2.38 -43.94
C ASP A 125 11.72 -2.52 -42.88
N LYS A 126 11.44 -1.42 -42.15
CA LYS A 126 10.46 -1.38 -41.07
C LYS A 126 9.80 -0.01 -41.01
N TRP A 127 8.50 -0.02 -40.78
CA TRP A 127 7.70 1.19 -40.56
C TRP A 127 6.66 0.94 -39.47
N GLY A 128 6.28 2.01 -38.79
CA GLY A 128 5.22 2.02 -37.79
C GLY A 128 4.04 2.84 -38.28
N THR A 129 2.84 2.47 -37.85
CA THR A 129 1.64 3.29 -38.06
C THR A 129 1.05 3.65 -36.71
N ASP A 130 0.67 4.91 -36.56
CA ASP A 130 -0.09 5.39 -35.42
C ASP A 130 -1.33 6.16 -35.89
N VAL A 131 -2.37 6.19 -35.06
CA VAL A 131 -3.60 6.91 -35.32
C VAL A 131 -3.76 8.00 -34.27
N VAL A 132 -3.67 9.25 -34.71
CA VAL A 132 -3.90 10.42 -33.87
C VAL A 132 -5.35 10.88 -34.06
N GLY A 133 -6.11 10.93 -32.96
CA GLY A 133 -7.57 11.02 -33.03
C GLY A 133 -8.24 12.16 -32.26
N SER A 134 -9.53 12.31 -32.55
CA SER A 134 -10.53 13.27 -32.04
C SER A 134 -10.23 14.76 -32.30
N PHE A 135 -9.82 15.07 -33.53
CA PHE A 135 -9.73 16.46 -33.95
C PHE A 135 -11.14 17.06 -34.17
N PRO A 136 -11.31 18.39 -33.97
CA PRO A 136 -12.53 19.08 -34.35
C PRO A 136 -12.88 18.78 -35.81
N GLN A 137 -14.16 18.53 -36.07
CA GLN A 137 -14.62 18.06 -37.38
C GLN A 137 -14.29 19.07 -38.49
N GLY A 138 -13.33 18.72 -39.34
CA GLY A 138 -12.93 19.51 -40.50
C GLY A 138 -13.85 19.27 -41.71
N LYS A 139 -13.55 19.95 -42.83
CA LYS A 139 -14.23 19.68 -44.12
C LYS A 139 -14.09 18.20 -44.49
N GLY A 140 -15.23 17.53 -44.75
CA GLY A 140 -15.25 16.14 -45.22
C GLY A 140 -15.27 15.06 -44.13
N GLN A 141 -15.71 15.37 -42.90
CA GLN A 141 -15.88 14.39 -41.79
C GLN A 141 -14.59 13.63 -41.41
N LYS A 142 -13.42 14.21 -41.69
CA LYS A 142 -12.12 13.64 -41.34
C LYS A 142 -11.69 14.09 -39.95
N ASN A 143 -11.70 13.16 -39.00
CA ASN A 143 -11.45 13.45 -37.59
C ASN A 143 -10.21 12.71 -37.04
N PHE A 144 -9.56 11.91 -37.89
CA PHE A 144 -8.40 11.09 -37.56
C PHE A 144 -7.28 11.32 -38.58
N MET A 145 -6.05 11.30 -38.07
CA MET A 145 -4.83 11.33 -38.86
C MET A 145 -4.11 10.01 -38.67
N ILE A 146 -3.85 9.32 -39.77
CA ILE A 146 -2.98 8.14 -39.80
C ILE A 146 -1.57 8.67 -40.07
N VAL A 147 -0.62 8.33 -39.20
CA VAL A 147 0.79 8.69 -39.33
C VAL A 147 1.58 7.42 -39.57
N VAL A 148 2.36 7.40 -40.65
CA VAL A 148 3.29 6.32 -40.99
C VAL A 148 4.71 6.85 -40.80
N VAL A 149 5.55 6.10 -40.09
CA VAL A 149 6.96 6.45 -39.84
C VAL A 149 7.86 5.33 -40.31
N GLU A 150 8.72 5.61 -41.28
CA GLU A 150 9.78 4.71 -41.71
C GLU A 150 10.95 4.77 -40.72
N TYR A 151 11.37 3.62 -40.19
CA TYR A 151 12.22 3.59 -38.99
C TYR A 151 13.71 3.88 -39.26
N PHE A 152 14.20 3.71 -40.49
CA PHE A 152 15.60 3.96 -40.84
C PHE A 152 15.90 5.45 -41.01
N SER A 153 15.21 6.10 -41.95
CA SER A 153 15.36 7.52 -42.30
C SER A 153 14.57 8.46 -41.40
N LYS A 154 13.63 7.92 -40.59
CA LYS A 154 12.63 8.70 -39.85
C LYS A 154 11.73 9.53 -40.77
N TRP A 155 11.56 9.10 -42.01
CA TRP A 155 10.60 9.71 -42.93
C TRP A 155 9.17 9.49 -42.45
N ILE A 156 8.35 10.54 -42.53
CA ILE A 156 6.98 10.57 -42.00
C ILE A 156 6.01 10.90 -43.12
N GLU A 157 4.94 10.12 -43.21
CA GLU A 157 3.78 10.39 -44.04
C GLU A 157 2.52 10.48 -43.17
N ALA A 158 1.63 11.42 -43.48
CA ALA A 158 0.39 11.60 -42.75
C ALA A 158 -0.80 11.69 -43.71
N GLY A 159 -1.82 10.87 -43.46
CA GLY A 159 -3.05 10.82 -44.23
C GLY A 159 -4.28 11.08 -43.36
N TYR A 160 -5.29 11.75 -43.91
CA TYR A 160 -6.56 11.98 -43.21
C TYR A 160 -7.58 10.91 -43.58
N SER A 161 -8.19 10.29 -42.56
CA SER A 161 -9.29 9.34 -42.74
C SER A 161 -10.60 9.93 -42.22
N ALA A 162 -11.70 9.65 -42.92
CA ALA A 162 -13.05 9.86 -42.42
C ALA A 162 -13.49 8.67 -41.55
N ASN A 163 -14.54 8.86 -40.75
CA ASN A 163 -15.21 7.76 -40.06
C ASN A 163 -15.80 6.78 -41.08
N HIS A 164 -15.66 5.49 -40.83
CA HIS A 164 -16.33 4.43 -41.58
C HIS A 164 -17.79 4.28 -41.12
#